data_AF-A0A1U9NLF3-F1
#
_entry.id   AF-A0A1U9NLF3-F1
#
_cell.length_a   1.000
_cell.length_b   1.000
_cell.length_c   1.000
_cell.angle_alpha   90.00
_cell.angle_beta   90.00
_cell.angle_gamma   90.00
#
_symmetry.space_group_name_H-M   'P 1'
#
loop_
_entity.id
_entity.type
_entity.pdbx_description
1 polymer ?
#
loop_
_entity_poly.entity_id
_entity_poly.type
_entity_poly.pdbx_seq_one_letter_code
_entity_poly.pdbx_strand_id
1 'polypeptide(L)'
;MALQNNSNSNEKTWPARPKNFPDLMTPTEAAMFLRLDQTGHTPKSAKRTLNYWRDNGFLNATKYARRVWFLKQELEKFLHKKTES
;
A
#
# COMPACT_ATOMS: atom_id res chain seq x y z
N MET A 1 -22.38 6.82 -25.04
CA MET A 1 -21.13 7.08 -24.28
C MET A 1 -21.02 6.05 -23.17
N ALA A 2 -20.10 5.08 -23.30
CA ALA A 2 -19.77 4.15 -22.23
C ALA A 2 -18.24 4.18 -22.06
N LEU A 3 -17.79 4.73 -20.93
CA LEU A 3 -16.38 4.74 -20.54
C LEU A 3 -15.99 3.30 -20.15
N GLN A 4 -15.34 2.59 -21.07
CA GLN A 4 -14.71 1.31 -20.75
C GLN A 4 -13.50 1.58 -19.86
N ASN A 5 -13.65 1.23 -18.57
CA ASN A 5 -12.61 1.26 -17.57
C ASN A 5 -11.48 0.29 -17.96
N ASN A 6 -10.45 0.81 -18.61
CA ASN A 6 -9.27 0.06 -19.02
C ASN A 6 -8.39 -0.22 -17.77
N SER A 7 -8.73 -1.26 -17.01
CA SER A 7 -8.03 -1.66 -15.77
C SER A 7 -7.46 -3.08 -15.88
N ASN A 8 -6.59 -3.37 -16.85
CA ASN A 8 -6.02 -4.72 -16.95
C ASN A 8 -4.74 -4.82 -17.79
N SER A 9 -3.60 -4.28 -17.31
CA SER A 9 -2.29 -4.63 -17.92
C SER A 9 -1.03 -4.44 -17.05
N ASN A 10 -1.03 -3.64 -15.98
CA ASN A 10 0.21 -3.25 -15.27
C ASN A 10 0.31 -3.71 -13.80
N GLU A 11 -0.17 -4.92 -13.46
CA GLU A 11 -0.07 -5.42 -12.07
C GLU A 11 1.27 -6.11 -11.75
N LYS A 12 2.12 -6.36 -12.75
CA LYS A 12 3.41 -7.08 -12.58
C LYS A 12 4.57 -6.15 -12.23
N THR A 13 4.52 -4.90 -12.67
CA THR A 13 5.64 -3.96 -12.57
C THR A 13 5.31 -2.85 -11.60
N TRP A 14 6.23 -2.56 -10.68
CA TRP A 14 6.11 -1.42 -9.77
C TRP A 14 6.10 -0.10 -10.56
N PRO A 15 5.24 0.87 -10.20
CA PRO A 15 5.38 2.21 -10.72
C PRO A 15 6.70 2.84 -10.25
N ALA A 16 7.07 3.99 -10.83
CA ALA A 16 8.21 4.75 -10.33
C ALA A 16 7.99 5.12 -8.85
N ARG A 17 9.01 4.90 -8.03
CA ARG A 17 8.96 5.25 -6.61
C ARG A 17 8.92 6.77 -6.45
N PRO A 18 7.96 7.33 -5.68
CA PRO A 18 7.91 8.76 -5.45
C PRO A 18 9.13 9.22 -4.65
N LYS A 19 9.65 10.42 -4.95
CA LYS A 19 10.76 11.02 -4.20
C LYS A 19 10.37 11.30 -2.74
N ASN A 20 9.16 11.79 -2.54
CA ASN A 20 8.55 12.04 -1.23
C ASN A 20 7.21 11.31 -1.17
N PHE A 21 6.99 10.57 -0.09
CA PHE A 21 5.69 9.93 0.14
C PHE A 21 4.72 10.93 0.79
N PRO A 22 3.48 11.06 0.30
CA PRO A 22 2.47 11.93 0.89
C PRO A 22 1.97 11.37 2.23
N ASP A 23 1.29 12.20 3.02
CA ASP A 23 0.73 11.77 4.32
C ASP A 23 -0.40 10.74 4.18
N LEU A 24 -1.13 10.77 3.06
CA LEU A 24 -2.15 9.80 2.72
C LEU A 24 -1.73 9.05 1.45
N MET A 25 -1.48 7.75 1.58
CA MET A 25 -0.92 6.91 0.53
C MET A 25 -1.93 5.91 -0.01
N THR A 26 -1.87 5.66 -1.31
CA THR A 26 -2.54 4.52 -1.93
C THR A 26 -1.90 3.20 -1.46
N PRO A 27 -2.56 2.04 -1.65
CA PRO A 27 -1.98 0.75 -1.28
C PRO A 27 -0.62 0.46 -1.95
N THR A 28 -0.42 0.93 -3.19
CA THR A 28 0.86 0.74 -3.90
C THR A 28 1.97 1.59 -3.27
N GLU A 29 1.69 2.85 -2.97
CA GLU A 29 2.64 3.75 -2.31
C GLU A 29 2.96 3.29 -0.89
N ALA A 30 1.94 2.86 -0.13
CA ALA A 30 2.13 2.30 1.21
C ALA A 30 3.03 1.05 1.18
N ALA A 31 2.85 0.19 0.17
CA ALA A 31 3.71 -0.98 0.00
C ALA A 31 5.16 -0.58 -0.32
N MET A 32 5.38 0.43 -1.16
CA MET A 32 6.73 0.97 -1.42
C MET A 32 7.33 1.64 -0.19
N PHE A 33 6.52 2.36 0.59
CA PHE A 33 6.94 3.00 1.84
C PHE A 33 7.50 1.95 2.81
N LEU A 34 6.82 0.81 2.94
CA LEU A 34 7.26 -0.36 3.71
C LEU A 34 8.32 -1.22 3.00
N ARG A 35 8.84 -0.76 1.85
CA ARG A 35 9.89 -1.42 1.04
C ARG A 35 9.53 -2.82 0.54
N LEU A 36 8.24 -3.14 0.40
CA LEU A 36 7.81 -4.41 -0.19
C LEU A 36 8.24 -4.52 -1.67
N ASP A 37 8.47 -3.40 -2.33
CA ASP A 37 9.03 -3.34 -3.68
C ASP A 37 10.47 -3.90 -3.77
N GLN A 38 11.18 -4.01 -2.65
CA GLN A 38 12.57 -4.47 -2.58
C GLN A 38 12.71 -5.91 -2.05
N THR A 39 11.62 -6.55 -1.62
CA THR A 39 11.65 -7.88 -0.98
C THR A 39 11.20 -9.02 -1.90
N GLY A 40 11.13 -8.77 -3.21
CA GLY A 40 10.68 -9.76 -4.20
C GLY A 40 9.15 -9.82 -4.38
N HIS A 41 8.39 -8.94 -3.74
CA HIS A 41 6.96 -8.83 -4.00
C HIS A 41 6.67 -8.12 -5.33
N THR A 42 5.56 -8.50 -5.94
CA THR A 42 4.91 -7.71 -7.00
C THR A 42 3.92 -6.74 -6.36
N PRO A 43 3.49 -5.67 -7.06
CA PRO A 43 2.46 -4.78 -6.54
C PRO A 43 1.20 -5.52 -6.08
N LYS A 44 0.82 -6.58 -6.80
CA LYS A 44 -0.32 -7.43 -6.45
C LYS A 44 -0.11 -8.22 -5.16
N SER A 45 1.03 -8.90 -5.01
CA SER A 45 1.31 -9.66 -3.79
C SER A 45 1.52 -8.75 -2.59
N ALA A 46 2.15 -7.59 -2.76
CA ALA A 46 2.32 -6.60 -1.70
C ALA A 46 0.97 -6.03 -1.20
N LYS A 47 0.04 -5.73 -2.11
CA LYS A 47 -1.34 -5.34 -1.72
C LYS A 47 -2.04 -6.43 -0.91
N ARG A 48 -1.84 -7.71 -1.27
CA ARG A 48 -2.38 -8.83 -0.50
C ARG A 48 -1.79 -8.89 0.90
N THR A 49 -0.49 -8.65 1.05
CA THR A 49 0.18 -8.52 2.35
C THR A 49 -0.40 -7.37 3.18
N LEU A 50 -0.60 -6.19 2.59
CA LEU A 50 -1.22 -5.05 3.28
C LEU A 50 -2.64 -5.37 3.76
N ASN A 51 -3.46 -6.00 2.91
CA ASN A 51 -4.80 -6.43 3.29
C ASN A 51 -4.74 -7.44 4.43
N TYR A 52 -3.84 -8.42 4.37
CA TYR A 52 -3.64 -9.37 5.46
C TYR A 52 -3.29 -8.66 6.77
N TRP A 53 -2.34 -7.71 6.77
CA TRP A 53 -2.02 -6.96 7.99
C TRP A 53 -3.19 -6.14 8.52
N ARG A 54 -3.98 -5.55 7.63
CA ARG A 54 -5.19 -4.83 8.02
C ARG A 54 -6.23 -5.74 8.64
N ASP A 55 -6.51 -6.85 7.98
CA ASP A 55 -7.57 -7.78 8.38
C ASP A 55 -7.24 -8.48 9.71
N ASN A 56 -5.94 -8.59 10.05
CA ASN A 56 -5.47 -9.09 11.34
C ASN A 56 -5.24 -7.98 12.40
N GLY A 57 -5.59 -6.72 12.10
CA GLY A 57 -5.46 -5.62 13.05
C GLY A 57 -4.04 -5.12 13.32
N PHE A 58 -3.05 -5.58 12.54
CA PHE A 58 -1.67 -5.09 12.64
C PHE A 58 -1.51 -3.70 12.03
N LEU A 59 -2.28 -3.39 10.98
CA LEU A 59 -2.18 -2.15 10.21
C LEU A 59 -3.54 -1.47 10.07
N ASN A 60 -3.64 -0.20 10.47
CA ASN A 60 -4.87 0.56 10.27
C ASN A 60 -4.92 1.19 8.87
N ALA A 61 -6.10 1.18 8.26
CA ALA A 61 -6.35 1.81 6.98
C ALA A 61 -7.58 2.71 7.05
N THR A 62 -7.57 3.79 6.28
CA THR A 62 -8.65 4.77 6.22
C THR A 62 -9.46 4.60 4.94
N LYS A 63 -10.79 4.67 5.03
CA LYS A 63 -11.67 4.73 3.86
C LYS A 63 -11.72 6.17 3.36
N TYR A 64 -11.21 6.42 2.16
CA TYR A 64 -11.25 7.72 1.50
C TYR A 64 -11.65 7.56 0.03
N ALA A 65 -12.61 8.36 -0.43
CA ALA A 65 -13.15 8.30 -1.79
C ALA A 65 -13.53 6.87 -2.25
N ARG A 66 -14.20 6.10 -1.37
CA ARG A 66 -14.60 4.69 -1.58
C ARG A 66 -13.43 3.71 -1.81
N ARG A 67 -12.19 4.13 -1.51
CA ARG A 67 -10.98 3.31 -1.61
C ARG A 67 -10.31 3.21 -0.23
N VAL A 68 -9.45 2.21 -0.09
CA VAL A 68 -8.63 2.02 1.11
C VAL A 68 -7.31 2.76 0.90
N TRP A 69 -6.98 3.62 1.85
CA TRP A 69 -5.74 4.42 1.88
C TRP A 69 -5.06 4.22 3.23
N PHE A 70 -3.78 4.58 3.29
CA PHE A 70 -2.95 4.42 4.48
C PHE A 70 -2.34 5.75 4.86
N LEU A 71 -2.50 6.13 6.13
CA LEU A 71 -1.82 7.29 6.66
C LEU A 71 -0.35 6.95 6.94
N LYS A 72 0.56 7.85 6.59
CA LYS A 72 1.99 7.72 6.86
C LYS A 72 2.28 7.43 8.33
N GLN A 73 1.62 8.16 9.23
CA GLN A 73 1.76 7.98 10.68
C GLN A 73 1.37 6.56 11.13
N GLU A 74 0.35 5.95 10.52
CA GLU A 74 -0.05 4.57 10.87
C GLU A 74 0.96 3.54 10.36
N LEU A 75 1.55 3.77 9.18
CA LEU A 75 2.63 2.93 8.65
C LEU A 75 3.91 3.04 9.51
N GLU A 76 4.24 4.24 9.98
CA GLU A 76 5.37 4.47 10.90
C GLU A 76 5.12 3.78 12.24
N LYS A 77 3.94 3.93 12.85
CA LYS A 77 3.55 3.21 14.07
C LYS A 77 3.65 1.69 13.89
N PHE A 78 3.23 1.17 12.74
CA PHE A 78 3.37 -0.25 12.42
C PHE A 78 4.83 -0.70 12.43
N LEU A 79 5.74 0.07 11.83
CA LEU A 79 7.18 -0.22 11.85
C LEU A 79 7.75 -0.16 13.28
N HIS A 80 7.39 0.85 14.06
CA HIS A 80 7.82 0.97 15.46
C HIS A 80 7.42 -0.24 16.30
N LYS A 81 6.14 -0.66 16.20
CA LYS A 81 5.65 -1.86 16.89
C LYS A 81 6.40 -3.14 16.52
N LYS A 82 6.91 -3.23 15.27
CA LYS A 82 7.69 -4.38 14.81
C LYS A 82 9.13 -4.38 15.35
N THR A 83 9.67 -3.22 15.72
CA THR A 83 11.04 -3.09 16.26
C THR A 83 11.11 -3.19 17.79
N GLU A 84 9.99 -3.06 18.49
CA GLU A 84 9.91 -3.17 19.96
C GLU A 84 9.70 -4.63 20.45
N SER A 85 9.92 -5.63 19.58
CA SER A 85 9.81 -7.07 19.92
C SER A 85 11.13 -7.67 20.39
#